data_AF-A0A7U2MT18-F1
#
_entry.id   AF-A0A7U2MT18-F1
#
_cell.length_a   1.000
_cell.length_b   1.000
_cell.length_c   1.000
_cell.angle_alpha   90.00
_cell.angle_beta   90.00
_cell.angle_gamma   90.00
#
_symmetry.space_group_name_H-M   'P 1'
#
loop_
_entity.id
_entity.type
_entity.pdbx_description
1 polymer ?
#
loop_
_entity_poly.entity_id
_entity_poly.type
_entity_poly.pdbx_seq_one_letter_code
_entity_poly.pdbx_strand_id
1 'polypeptide(L)'
;MERLPLTDLVNHMKGHQTTNRWDVVVSYDEDKINELLQADSTKLEEILQIEPFTKEVDFWIIVAEGTFDLQLKNPRLQFLAGTTQVALVSELTGTYEFPTTGKGKEMIAAGTQLRLIVSLFNCAGQRIESNGGTTFVPDSKNGIVEGATKDYTIQLDPGNGRGNGLCLVFRNMEAKVISTDTTMKNLAAPIETGITEHFADAKEIYYYLRGLSKYTPSYVNKLLEPVAFNFSITPPDNDRRIPGVLTTWISVKGGERGGQQPSGQNPLNFRPDGQTRCPIPKASSASVIISSHTMANCFFIPSLLRNFKNVKQKDNTGELAFEGDMQAENIYVEALDTKEKYFFWQWEYSKGEGVDLPVDTPPTEITVSQDVVTASSKPVTVSLTSDSKTSKWSYYRDPGVAGGKPILSGGNVTLNFAWNAVGTAHPNLLQLDFKGDDEYKTIQTAAEPTFWLNWAGASTGYSYFYKDIHSPKPNIDLSMDALDYVLTTNVFFPGKEIFKAHSPVANADKSTGLAVPRDLILIGDVAIE
;
A
#
# COMPACT_ATOMS: atom_id res chain seq x y z
N MET A 1 -7.15 11.31 -17.69
CA MET A 1 -5.92 11.46 -16.88
C MET A 1 -4.98 10.33 -17.24
N GLU A 2 -3.71 10.59 -17.54
CA GLU A 2 -2.80 9.55 -18.02
C GLU A 2 -2.35 8.60 -16.89
N ARG A 3 -2.44 7.28 -17.14
CA ARG A 3 -1.76 6.25 -16.33
C ARG A 3 -0.31 6.16 -16.76
N LEU A 4 0.60 6.08 -15.79
CA LEU A 4 2.02 5.87 -16.04
C LEU A 4 2.39 4.38 -15.96
N PRO A 5 3.51 3.95 -16.57
CA PRO A 5 4.21 2.73 -16.14
C PRO A 5 4.54 2.78 -14.64
N LEU A 6 4.61 1.61 -13.98
CA LEU A 6 4.91 1.52 -12.54
C LEU A 6 6.23 2.23 -12.20
N THR A 7 7.28 2.02 -12.99
CA THR A 7 8.61 2.64 -12.79
C THR A 7 8.57 4.16 -12.77
N ASP A 8 7.76 4.75 -13.64
CA ASP A 8 7.67 6.20 -13.81
C ASP A 8 6.85 6.81 -12.67
N LEU A 9 5.74 6.15 -12.31
CA LEU A 9 4.96 6.48 -11.12
C LEU A 9 5.82 6.44 -9.84
N VAL A 10 6.58 5.35 -9.63
CA VAL A 10 7.51 5.20 -8.50
C VAL A 10 8.55 6.31 -8.49
N ASN A 11 9.12 6.68 -9.64
CA ASN A 11 10.06 7.79 -9.73
C ASN A 11 9.43 9.14 -9.35
N HIS A 12 8.17 9.41 -9.71
CA HIS A 12 7.45 10.61 -9.26
C HIS A 12 7.13 10.60 -7.76
N MET A 13 7.07 9.43 -7.11
CA MET A 13 6.82 9.30 -5.66
C MET A 13 8.09 9.45 -4.81
N LYS A 14 9.30 9.36 -5.38
CA LYS A 14 10.55 9.35 -4.62
C LYS A 14 10.74 10.61 -3.80
N GLY A 15 10.94 10.46 -2.49
CA GLY A 15 11.09 11.58 -1.56
C GLY A 15 9.83 12.41 -1.31
N HIS A 16 8.68 12.10 -1.92
CA HIS A 16 7.43 12.86 -1.77
C HIS A 16 6.42 12.15 -0.87
N GLN A 17 5.71 12.89 -0.01
CA GLN A 17 4.58 12.35 0.75
C GLN A 17 3.34 12.44 -0.14
N THR A 18 2.80 11.28 -0.52
CA THR A 18 1.83 11.11 -1.61
C THR A 18 0.42 10.80 -1.11
N THR A 19 0.29 10.41 0.16
CA THR A 19 -0.98 10.04 0.81
C THR A 19 -1.81 11.22 1.32
N ASN A 20 -1.40 12.49 1.09
CA ASN A 20 -2.03 13.68 1.68
C ASN A 20 -2.18 13.58 3.22
N ARG A 21 -1.16 13.02 3.91
CA ARG A 21 -1.12 12.74 5.37
C ARG A 21 -2.11 11.69 5.89
N TRP A 22 -2.78 10.97 4.99
CA TRP A 22 -3.52 9.77 5.36
C TRP A 22 -2.55 8.58 5.50
N ASP A 23 -2.95 7.55 6.23
CA ASP A 23 -2.09 6.41 6.53
C ASP A 23 -2.04 5.40 5.38
N VAL A 24 -3.19 5.16 4.75
CA VAL A 24 -3.35 4.24 3.61
C VAL A 24 -4.25 4.88 2.56
N VAL A 25 -3.89 4.70 1.30
CA VAL A 25 -4.67 5.13 0.13
C VAL A 25 -4.91 3.90 -0.74
N VAL A 26 -6.17 3.57 -1.03
CA VAL A 26 -6.50 2.44 -1.92
C VAL A 26 -7.28 2.95 -3.11
N SER A 27 -6.96 2.48 -4.32
CA SER A 27 -7.64 2.92 -5.53
C SER A 27 -8.09 1.76 -6.40
N TYR A 28 -9.24 1.94 -7.06
CA TYR A 28 -9.89 0.93 -7.90
C TYR A 28 -10.42 1.54 -9.20
N ASP A 29 -10.37 0.76 -10.27
CA ASP A 29 -10.93 1.10 -11.57
C ASP A 29 -12.47 1.10 -11.59
N GLU A 30 -13.04 2.14 -12.21
CA GLU A 30 -14.48 2.27 -12.47
C GLU A 30 -15.06 1.05 -13.22
N ASP A 31 -14.34 0.52 -14.22
CA ASP A 31 -14.76 -0.67 -14.95
C ASP A 31 -14.87 -1.91 -14.04
N LYS A 32 -13.99 -2.04 -13.04
CA LYS A 32 -14.01 -3.15 -12.07
C LYS A 32 -15.07 -2.99 -10.99
N ILE A 33 -15.32 -1.75 -10.56
CA ILE A 33 -16.50 -1.43 -9.74
C ILE A 33 -17.78 -1.78 -10.52
N ASN A 34 -17.82 -1.51 -11.82
CA ASN A 34 -18.95 -1.89 -12.68
C ASN A 34 -19.14 -3.41 -12.84
N GLU A 35 -18.07 -4.19 -12.99
CA GLU A 35 -18.15 -5.65 -12.99
C GLU A 35 -18.75 -6.18 -11.67
N LEU A 36 -18.33 -5.62 -10.52
CA LEU A 36 -18.89 -5.94 -9.20
C LEU A 36 -20.37 -5.55 -9.05
N LEU A 37 -20.76 -4.36 -9.54
CA LEU A 37 -22.16 -3.91 -9.55
C LEU A 37 -23.05 -4.80 -10.41
N GLN A 38 -22.58 -5.23 -11.58
CA GLN A 38 -23.33 -6.10 -12.48
C GLN A 38 -23.49 -7.52 -11.93
N ALA A 39 -22.49 -8.03 -11.20
CA ALA A 39 -22.57 -9.32 -10.53
C ALA A 39 -23.59 -9.35 -9.36
N ASP A 40 -24.01 -8.18 -8.86
CA ASP A 40 -24.91 -8.01 -7.72
C ASP A 40 -26.24 -7.33 -8.11
N SER A 41 -26.68 -7.54 -9.35
CA SER A 41 -27.78 -6.79 -9.98
C SER A 41 -29.14 -6.94 -9.30
N THR A 42 -29.38 -8.01 -8.52
CA THR A 42 -30.61 -8.19 -7.74
C THR A 42 -30.79 -7.11 -6.67
N LYS A 43 -29.71 -6.44 -6.24
CA LYS A 43 -29.80 -5.30 -5.32
C LYS A 43 -30.18 -3.98 -6.00
N LEU A 44 -30.27 -3.95 -7.33
CA LEU A 44 -30.67 -2.78 -8.10
C LEU A 44 -32.16 -2.82 -8.49
N GLU A 45 -32.92 -3.86 -8.13
CA GLU A 45 -34.32 -4.05 -8.54
C GLU A 45 -35.22 -2.82 -8.27
N GLU A 46 -35.10 -2.18 -7.10
CA GLU A 46 -35.83 -0.95 -6.74
C GLU A 46 -35.47 0.29 -7.59
N ILE A 47 -34.33 0.26 -8.31
CA ILE A 47 -33.88 1.31 -9.22
C ILE A 47 -34.19 0.95 -10.69
N LEU A 48 -34.31 -0.35 -10.99
CA LEU A 48 -34.54 -0.85 -12.35
C LEU A 48 -36.02 -0.78 -12.77
N GLN A 49 -36.93 -0.79 -11.80
CA GLN A 49 -38.38 -0.70 -12.01
C GLN A 49 -38.84 0.75 -11.83
N ILE A 50 -39.36 1.34 -12.91
CA ILE A 50 -40.03 2.64 -12.88
C ILE A 50 -41.52 2.37 -13.07
N GLU A 51 -42.34 2.76 -12.10
CA GLU A 51 -43.80 2.62 -12.22
C GLU A 51 -44.31 3.42 -13.44
N PRO A 52 -45.24 2.86 -14.24
CA PRO A 52 -45.77 3.55 -15.41
C PRO A 52 -46.37 4.90 -15.04
N PHE A 53 -46.01 5.94 -15.81
CA PHE A 53 -46.40 7.31 -15.53
C PHE A 53 -46.95 8.00 -16.78
N THR A 54 -47.63 9.11 -16.56
CA THR A 54 -48.30 9.88 -17.61
C THR A 54 -47.81 11.32 -17.61
N LYS A 55 -47.48 11.87 -18.79
CA LYS A 55 -47.01 13.24 -18.97
C LYS A 55 -47.61 13.90 -20.20
N GLU A 56 -47.85 15.20 -20.11
CA GLU A 56 -48.17 16.03 -21.28
C GLU A 56 -46.96 16.15 -22.20
N VAL A 57 -47.20 16.03 -23.50
CA VAL A 57 -46.20 16.18 -24.56
C VAL A 57 -46.71 17.18 -25.57
N ASP A 58 -45.96 18.26 -25.77
CA ASP A 58 -46.27 19.30 -26.74
C ASP A 58 -45.69 18.93 -28.11
N PHE A 59 -46.58 18.64 -29.07
CA PHE A 59 -46.24 18.36 -30.46
C PHE A 59 -46.40 19.60 -31.37
N TRP A 60 -46.13 20.81 -30.86
CA TRP A 60 -46.21 22.14 -31.51
C TRP A 60 -47.61 22.59 -31.98
N ILE A 61 -48.47 21.65 -32.34
CA ILE A 61 -49.80 21.85 -32.93
C ILE A 61 -50.89 21.29 -31.99
N ILE A 62 -50.51 20.36 -31.11
CA ILE A 62 -51.37 19.63 -30.20
C ILE A 62 -50.57 19.24 -28.96
N VAL A 63 -51.15 19.47 -27.78
CA VAL A 63 -50.69 18.85 -26.53
C VAL A 63 -51.41 17.51 -26.40
N ALA A 64 -50.66 16.44 -26.20
CA ALA A 64 -51.19 15.09 -26.01
C ALA A 64 -50.69 14.51 -24.69
N GLU A 65 -51.58 13.81 -23.99
CA GLU A 65 -51.22 13.03 -22.81
C GLU A 65 -50.58 11.71 -23.25
N GLY A 66 -49.33 11.48 -22.85
CA GLY A 66 -48.54 10.29 -23.16
C GLY A 66 -48.35 9.41 -21.94
N THR A 67 -48.68 8.12 -22.08
CA THR A 67 -48.42 7.09 -21.06
C THR A 67 -47.08 6.42 -21.38
N PHE A 68 -46.21 6.32 -20.38
CA PHE A 68 -44.88 5.73 -20.49
C PHE A 68 -44.75 4.52 -19.56
N ASP A 69 -44.34 3.39 -20.11
CA ASP A 69 -44.14 2.10 -19.43
C ASP A 69 -42.69 1.69 -19.68
N LEU A 70 -41.80 2.07 -18.77
CA LEU A 70 -40.35 2.13 -18.98
C LEU A 70 -39.60 1.10 -18.13
N GLN A 71 -38.58 0.48 -18.71
CA GLN A 71 -37.73 -0.50 -18.04
C GLN A 71 -36.26 -0.18 -18.26
N LEU A 72 -35.48 -0.22 -17.17
CA LEU A 72 -34.03 -0.06 -17.20
C LEU A 72 -33.34 -1.41 -17.23
N LYS A 73 -32.28 -1.53 -18.03
CA LYS A 73 -31.31 -2.62 -17.87
C LYS A 73 -30.30 -2.29 -16.77
N ASN A 74 -29.49 -3.28 -16.36
CA ASN A 74 -28.42 -3.09 -15.38
C ASN A 74 -27.55 -1.86 -15.72
N PRO A 75 -27.53 -0.80 -14.88
CA PRO A 75 -26.75 0.40 -15.16
C PRO A 75 -25.25 0.14 -15.02
N ARG A 76 -24.46 1.01 -15.66
CA ARG A 76 -23.04 1.20 -15.36
C ARG A 76 -22.85 2.54 -14.66
N LEU A 77 -22.12 2.54 -13.55
CA LEU A 77 -21.65 3.72 -12.84
C LEU A 77 -20.55 4.42 -13.64
N GLN A 78 -20.61 5.74 -13.69
CA GLN A 78 -19.63 6.63 -14.30
C GLN A 78 -19.31 7.80 -13.36
N PHE A 79 -18.05 7.98 -12.99
CA PHE A 79 -17.59 9.11 -12.17
C PHE A 79 -17.64 10.43 -12.96
N LEU A 80 -18.14 11.50 -12.34
CA LEU A 80 -18.28 12.80 -12.99
C LEU A 80 -17.19 13.79 -12.53
N ALA A 81 -16.86 14.73 -13.39
CA ALA A 81 -15.83 15.72 -13.11
C ALA A 81 -16.28 16.74 -12.04
N GLY A 82 -15.36 17.12 -11.15
CA GLY A 82 -15.47 18.32 -10.31
C GLY A 82 -16.43 18.23 -9.11
N THR A 83 -17.01 17.08 -8.80
CA THR A 83 -17.98 16.90 -7.70
C THR A 83 -17.88 15.50 -7.08
N THR A 84 -18.73 15.21 -6.09
CA THR A 84 -19.02 13.83 -5.64
C THR A 84 -20.19 13.19 -6.42
N GLN A 85 -20.54 13.68 -7.62
CA GLN A 85 -21.63 13.11 -8.40
C GLN A 85 -21.15 11.94 -9.26
N VAL A 86 -22.04 10.97 -9.45
CA VAL A 86 -21.86 9.87 -10.39
C VAL A 86 -23.09 9.76 -11.27
N ALA A 87 -22.92 9.22 -12.47
CA ALA A 87 -24.02 8.85 -13.34
C ALA A 87 -24.22 7.34 -13.34
N LEU A 88 -25.45 6.88 -13.19
CA LEU A 88 -25.85 5.53 -13.56
C LEU A 88 -26.39 5.58 -15.00
N VAL A 89 -25.66 4.98 -15.93
CA VAL A 89 -26.01 4.91 -17.35
C VAL A 89 -26.64 3.55 -17.63
N SER A 90 -27.90 3.52 -18.01
CA SER A 90 -28.68 2.33 -18.35
C SER A 90 -29.19 2.41 -19.80
N GLU A 91 -29.43 1.26 -20.43
CA GLU A 91 -30.25 1.19 -21.64
C GLU A 91 -31.72 1.34 -21.26
N LEU A 92 -32.40 2.32 -21.85
CA LEU A 92 -33.82 2.58 -21.63
C LEU A 92 -34.63 1.76 -22.63
N THR A 93 -35.56 0.96 -22.12
CA THR A 93 -36.47 0.12 -22.91
C THR A 93 -37.91 0.29 -22.44
N GLY A 94 -38.85 -0.38 -23.10
CA GLY A 94 -40.28 -0.32 -22.77
C GLY A 94 -41.10 0.27 -23.91
N THR A 95 -42.26 0.84 -23.57
CA THR A 95 -43.24 1.37 -24.53
C THR A 95 -43.79 2.73 -24.13
N TYR A 96 -44.32 3.45 -25.09
CA TYR A 96 -45.12 4.65 -24.89
C TYR A 96 -46.36 4.63 -25.78
N GLU A 97 -47.43 5.29 -25.35
CA GLU A 97 -48.64 5.47 -26.16
C GLU A 97 -49.25 6.85 -25.94
N PHE A 98 -49.91 7.37 -26.97
CA PHE A 98 -50.65 8.63 -26.95
C PHE A 98 -52.12 8.34 -27.27
N PRO A 99 -52.96 8.01 -26.26
CA PRO A 99 -54.33 7.53 -26.48
C PRO A 99 -55.18 8.47 -27.35
N THR A 100 -54.96 9.78 -27.24
CA THR A 100 -55.63 10.83 -28.01
C THR A 100 -55.30 10.84 -29.50
N THR A 101 -54.20 10.18 -29.92
CA THR A 101 -53.76 10.13 -31.33
C THR A 101 -54.28 8.91 -32.10
N GLY A 102 -54.89 7.94 -31.41
CA GLY A 102 -55.37 6.68 -32.00
C GLY A 102 -54.27 5.71 -32.47
N LYS A 103 -52.99 6.02 -32.22
CA LYS A 103 -51.88 5.09 -32.39
C LYS A 103 -51.79 4.14 -31.20
N GLY A 104 -51.46 2.87 -31.47
CA GLY A 104 -51.15 1.90 -30.41
C GLY A 104 -49.77 2.11 -29.80
N LYS A 105 -49.41 1.27 -28.81
CA LYS A 105 -48.10 1.30 -28.15
C LYS A 105 -46.93 1.24 -29.16
N GLU A 106 -46.08 2.25 -29.11
CA GLU A 106 -44.80 2.31 -29.80
C GLU A 106 -43.68 1.92 -28.82
N MET A 107 -42.59 1.32 -29.31
CA MET A 107 -41.45 0.94 -28.45
C MET A 107 -40.47 2.10 -28.30
N ILE A 108 -39.79 2.17 -27.15
CA ILE A 108 -38.60 3.02 -27.00
C ILE A 108 -37.54 2.61 -28.02
N ALA A 109 -36.97 3.59 -28.74
CA ALA A 109 -36.05 3.30 -29.84
C ALA A 109 -34.75 2.66 -29.33
N ALA A 110 -34.31 1.58 -30.00
CA ALA A 110 -33.12 0.83 -29.61
C ALA A 110 -31.86 1.71 -29.56
N GLY A 111 -31.03 1.51 -28.55
CA GLY A 111 -29.85 2.34 -28.29
C GLY A 111 -30.13 3.64 -27.53
N THR A 112 -31.38 3.91 -27.14
CA THR A 112 -31.71 4.98 -26.19
C THR A 112 -31.18 4.62 -24.80
N GLN A 113 -30.50 5.57 -24.17
CA GLN A 113 -29.92 5.42 -22.84
C GLN A 113 -30.57 6.41 -21.87
N LEU A 114 -30.72 5.99 -20.63
CA LEU A 114 -31.02 6.86 -19.51
C LEU A 114 -29.76 7.06 -18.66
N ARG A 115 -29.50 8.30 -18.29
CA ARG A 115 -28.41 8.69 -17.40
C ARG A 115 -28.99 9.33 -16.15
N LEU A 116 -28.98 8.61 -15.04
CA LEU A 116 -29.40 9.11 -13.72
C LEU A 116 -28.18 9.72 -13.02
N ILE A 117 -28.16 11.04 -12.85
CA ILE A 117 -27.09 11.75 -12.15
C ILE A 117 -27.47 11.82 -10.67
N VAL A 118 -26.71 11.11 -9.83
CA VAL A 118 -26.93 10.95 -8.39
C VAL A 118 -25.70 11.45 -7.62
N SER A 119 -25.85 11.67 -6.32
CA SER A 119 -24.70 12.00 -5.45
C SER A 119 -24.13 10.73 -4.81
N LEU A 120 -22.81 10.60 -4.82
CA LEU A 120 -22.06 9.59 -4.05
C LEU A 120 -21.65 10.22 -2.72
N PHE A 121 -21.90 9.51 -1.62
CA PHE A 121 -21.60 9.97 -0.26
C PHE A 121 -20.89 8.88 0.55
N ASN A 122 -20.05 9.33 1.50
CA ASN A 122 -19.64 8.54 2.65
C ASN A 122 -20.88 8.20 3.51
N CYS A 123 -21.00 6.96 3.98
CA CYS A 123 -22.01 6.59 4.96
C CYS A 123 -21.40 5.81 6.15
N ALA A 124 -21.82 6.17 7.36
CA ALA A 124 -21.43 5.51 8.60
C ALA A 124 -22.51 4.52 9.02
N GLY A 125 -22.12 3.41 9.66
CA GLY A 125 -23.08 2.41 10.11
C GLY A 125 -22.50 1.35 11.03
N GLN A 126 -23.36 0.43 11.44
CA GLN A 126 -23.03 -0.74 12.25
C GLN A 126 -22.96 -2.00 11.39
N ARG A 127 -22.11 -2.94 11.82
CA ARG A 127 -22.08 -4.30 11.30
C ARG A 127 -23.01 -5.15 12.16
N ILE A 128 -24.10 -5.65 11.57
CA ILE A 128 -25.01 -6.58 12.22
C ILE A 128 -24.72 -7.99 11.71
N GLU A 129 -24.33 -8.88 12.62
CA GLU A 129 -24.18 -10.31 12.34
C GLU A 129 -25.56 -10.96 12.17
N SER A 130 -25.73 -11.74 11.10
CA SER A 130 -26.96 -12.49 10.81
C SER A 130 -26.61 -13.88 10.29
N ASN A 131 -27.55 -14.84 10.38
CA ASN A 131 -27.30 -16.25 10.05
C ASN A 131 -26.84 -16.44 8.59
N GLY A 132 -25.52 -16.53 8.37
CA GLY A 132 -24.89 -16.71 7.07
C GLY A 132 -24.09 -15.52 6.55
N GLY A 133 -24.10 -14.35 7.22
CA GLY A 133 -23.28 -13.22 6.80
C GLY A 133 -23.48 -11.94 7.62
N THR A 134 -22.48 -11.06 7.58
CA THR A 134 -22.55 -9.74 8.19
C THR A 134 -23.30 -8.78 7.26
N THR A 135 -24.19 -7.97 7.79
CA THR A 135 -24.91 -6.93 7.05
C THR A 135 -24.48 -5.55 7.56
N PHE A 136 -24.03 -4.67 6.66
CA PHE A 136 -23.92 -3.25 6.97
C PHE A 136 -25.31 -2.61 7.11
N VAL A 137 -25.54 -1.90 8.22
CA VAL A 137 -26.75 -1.11 8.48
C VAL A 137 -26.33 0.33 8.79
N PRO A 138 -26.82 1.35 8.04
CA PRO A 138 -26.43 2.74 8.26
C PRO A 138 -26.91 3.26 9.63
N ASP A 139 -26.14 4.18 10.24
CA ASP A 139 -26.44 4.75 11.57
C ASP A 139 -27.69 5.65 11.57
N SER A 140 -28.02 6.24 10.42
CA SER A 140 -29.27 6.98 10.20
C SER A 140 -30.06 6.30 9.08
N LYS A 141 -31.40 6.48 9.07
CA LYS A 141 -32.26 6.03 7.95
C LYS A 141 -31.79 6.55 6.59
N ASN A 142 -30.99 7.61 6.61
CA ASN A 142 -30.61 8.41 5.45
C ASN A 142 -29.14 8.20 5.06
N GLY A 143 -28.40 7.31 5.75
CA GLY A 143 -26.95 7.06 5.55
C GLY A 143 -26.00 8.23 5.87
N ILE A 144 -26.54 9.45 5.91
CA ILE A 144 -25.84 10.73 6.04
C ILE A 144 -26.12 11.32 7.42
N VAL A 145 -25.13 12.01 8.00
CA VAL A 145 -25.32 12.87 9.17
C VAL A 145 -25.96 14.19 8.71
N GLU A 146 -27.10 14.56 9.28
CA GLU A 146 -27.84 15.76 8.89
C GLU A 146 -26.94 17.02 8.98
N GLY A 147 -26.84 17.77 7.88
CA GLY A 147 -25.96 18.94 7.77
C GLY A 147 -24.50 18.66 7.39
N ALA A 148 -24.08 17.41 7.20
CA ALA A 148 -22.72 17.09 6.75
C ALA A 148 -22.42 17.59 5.32
N THR A 149 -21.18 18.02 5.08
CA THR A 149 -20.70 18.35 3.73
C THR A 149 -20.54 17.07 2.88
N LYS A 150 -20.56 17.20 1.55
CA LYS A 150 -20.52 16.04 0.63
C LYS A 150 -19.25 15.18 0.74
N ASP A 151 -18.22 15.74 1.35
CA ASP A 151 -16.85 15.26 1.48
C ASP A 151 -16.43 14.99 2.94
N TYR A 152 -17.39 14.89 3.88
CA TYR A 152 -17.09 14.72 5.29
C TYR A 152 -16.32 13.42 5.60
N THR A 153 -15.32 13.51 6.48
CA THR A 153 -14.57 12.35 6.98
C THR A 153 -15.38 11.60 8.03
N ILE A 154 -15.51 10.28 7.90
CA ILE A 154 -16.09 9.43 8.96
C ILE A 154 -14.99 9.00 9.93
N GLN A 155 -15.27 9.09 11.24
CA GLN A 155 -14.50 8.44 12.30
C GLN A 155 -15.08 7.05 12.58
N LEU A 156 -14.23 6.03 12.57
CA LEU A 156 -14.58 4.66 12.88
C LEU A 156 -14.28 4.31 14.34
N ASP A 157 -15.18 3.53 14.93
CA ASP A 157 -14.94 2.81 16.18
C ASP A 157 -15.06 1.30 15.91
N PRO A 158 -13.97 0.66 15.45
CA PRO A 158 -13.99 -0.76 15.10
C PRO A 158 -14.18 -1.66 16.32
N GLY A 159 -13.81 -1.21 17.53
CA GLY A 159 -14.05 -1.93 18.78
C GLY A 159 -15.54 -2.08 19.11
N ASN A 160 -16.37 -1.17 18.62
CA ASN A 160 -17.83 -1.21 18.72
C ASN A 160 -18.52 -1.68 17.42
N GLY A 161 -17.79 -2.36 16.52
CA GLY A 161 -18.36 -2.95 15.30
C GLY A 161 -18.83 -1.93 14.26
N ARG A 162 -18.40 -0.66 14.35
CA ARG A 162 -18.73 0.36 13.34
C ARG A 162 -18.02 0.06 12.03
N GLY A 163 -18.69 0.38 10.93
CA GLY A 163 -18.17 0.29 9.57
C GLY A 163 -18.47 1.55 8.77
N ASN A 164 -17.89 1.61 7.57
CA ASN A 164 -18.20 2.60 6.55
C ASN A 164 -18.71 1.90 5.31
N GLY A 165 -19.38 2.66 4.47
CA GLY A 165 -19.61 2.31 3.07
C GLY A 165 -19.62 3.56 2.20
N LEU A 166 -19.90 3.33 0.92
CA LEU A 166 -20.30 4.38 -0.01
C LEU A 166 -21.75 4.15 -0.40
N CYS A 167 -22.47 5.27 -0.55
CA CYS A 167 -23.89 5.25 -0.86
C CYS A 167 -24.20 6.14 -2.06
N LEU A 168 -24.97 5.63 -3.00
CA LEU A 168 -25.61 6.41 -4.06
C LEU A 168 -26.92 6.97 -3.51
N VAL A 169 -27.08 8.28 -3.63
CA VAL A 169 -28.19 9.04 -3.06
C VAL A 169 -29.00 9.65 -4.19
N PHE A 170 -30.21 9.13 -4.35
CA PHE A 170 -31.13 9.48 -5.43
C PHE A 170 -31.98 10.74 -5.12
N ARG A 171 -31.90 11.25 -3.88
CA ARG A 171 -32.50 12.53 -3.48
C ARG A 171 -31.98 13.66 -4.37
N ASN A 172 -32.88 14.34 -5.07
CA ASN A 172 -32.58 15.39 -6.05
C ASN A 172 -31.69 14.91 -7.22
N MET A 173 -31.96 13.71 -7.74
CA MET A 173 -31.38 13.25 -9.00
C MET A 173 -31.70 14.20 -10.15
N GLU A 174 -30.86 14.17 -11.19
CA GLU A 174 -31.19 14.68 -12.51
C GLU A 174 -31.21 13.50 -13.52
N ALA A 175 -32.36 13.25 -14.17
CA ALA A 175 -32.47 12.27 -15.24
C ALA A 175 -32.12 12.92 -16.60
N LYS A 176 -31.39 12.19 -17.47
CA LYS A 176 -31.09 12.62 -18.85
C LYS A 176 -31.26 11.48 -19.85
N VAL A 177 -32.06 11.70 -20.89
CA VAL A 177 -32.26 10.78 -22.01
C VAL A 177 -31.23 11.07 -23.10
N ILE A 178 -30.49 10.06 -23.50
CA ILE A 178 -29.46 10.13 -24.54
C ILE A 178 -29.90 9.21 -25.67
N SER A 179 -30.29 9.79 -26.80
CA SER A 179 -30.66 9.03 -28.00
C SER A 179 -30.19 9.73 -29.27
N THR A 180 -29.91 8.95 -30.31
CA THR A 180 -29.72 9.47 -31.67
C THR A 180 -31.04 9.66 -32.40
N ASP A 181 -32.09 8.93 -32.00
CA ASP A 181 -33.42 8.97 -32.59
C ASP A 181 -34.11 10.33 -32.40
N THR A 182 -34.82 10.79 -33.43
CA THR A 182 -35.48 12.11 -33.43
C THR A 182 -36.74 12.13 -32.58
N THR A 183 -37.51 11.05 -32.55
CA THR A 183 -38.71 10.94 -31.71
C THR A 183 -38.31 10.93 -30.24
N MET A 184 -37.31 10.13 -29.86
CA MET A 184 -36.81 10.07 -28.48
C MET A 184 -36.22 11.40 -28.00
N LYS A 185 -35.62 12.22 -28.88
CA LYS A 185 -35.19 13.59 -28.53
C LYS A 185 -36.37 14.51 -28.21
N ASN A 186 -37.48 14.38 -28.92
CA ASN A 186 -38.69 15.16 -28.64
C ASN A 186 -39.41 14.67 -27.37
N LEU A 187 -39.31 13.37 -27.06
CA LEU A 187 -39.85 12.77 -25.84
C LEU A 187 -38.89 12.84 -24.63
N ALA A 188 -37.68 13.38 -24.79
CA ALA A 188 -36.68 13.41 -23.73
C ALA A 188 -37.18 14.16 -22.49
N ALA A 189 -37.60 15.43 -22.64
CA ALA A 189 -38.07 16.25 -21.52
C ALA A 189 -39.22 15.62 -20.71
N PRO A 190 -40.35 15.14 -21.30
CA PRO A 190 -41.41 14.51 -20.51
C PRO A 190 -40.96 13.20 -19.83
N ILE A 191 -40.09 12.41 -20.47
CA ILE A 191 -39.50 11.20 -19.85
C ILE A 191 -38.58 11.60 -18.67
N GLU A 192 -37.70 12.56 -18.86
CA GLU A 192 -36.77 13.07 -17.83
C GLU A 192 -37.54 13.61 -16.62
N THR A 193 -38.61 14.39 -16.84
CA THR A 193 -39.49 14.90 -15.79
C THR A 193 -40.22 13.78 -15.05
N GLY A 194 -40.87 12.84 -15.75
CA GLY A 194 -41.60 11.74 -15.11
C GLY A 194 -40.70 10.82 -14.28
N ILE A 195 -39.48 10.54 -14.75
CA ILE A 195 -38.48 9.78 -13.99
C ILE A 195 -37.99 10.59 -12.79
N THR A 196 -37.68 11.88 -12.95
CA THR A 196 -37.21 12.73 -11.84
C THR A 196 -38.27 12.83 -10.74
N GLU A 197 -39.55 12.92 -11.09
CA GLU A 197 -40.67 12.89 -10.13
C GLU A 197 -40.82 11.53 -9.45
N HIS A 198 -40.76 10.42 -10.20
CA HIS A 198 -40.83 9.06 -9.63
C HIS A 198 -39.82 8.87 -8.48
N PHE A 199 -38.58 9.33 -8.66
CA PHE A 199 -37.53 9.25 -7.63
C PHE A 199 -37.56 10.39 -6.60
N ALA A 200 -38.34 11.45 -6.80
CA ALA A 200 -38.61 12.46 -5.78
C ALA A 200 -39.69 11.99 -4.80
N ASP A 201 -40.71 11.28 -5.30
CA ASP A 201 -41.79 10.70 -4.50
C ASP A 201 -41.38 9.36 -3.86
N ALA A 202 -40.50 8.59 -4.51
CA ALA A 202 -39.89 7.40 -3.93
C ALA A 202 -39.00 7.80 -2.73
N LYS A 203 -39.45 7.40 -1.54
CA LYS A 203 -38.77 7.60 -0.24
C LYS A 203 -37.29 7.28 -0.34
N GLU A 204 -36.47 8.33 -0.35
CA GLU A 204 -35.01 8.36 -0.23
C GLU A 204 -34.31 7.03 -0.60
N ILE A 205 -34.19 6.73 -1.89
CA ILE A 205 -33.48 5.54 -2.36
C ILE A 205 -31.97 5.69 -2.09
N TYR A 206 -31.41 4.71 -1.40
CA TYR A 206 -30.02 4.63 -0.95
C TYR A 206 -29.40 3.30 -1.39
N TYR A 207 -28.52 3.34 -2.39
CA TYR A 207 -27.80 2.14 -2.83
C TYR A 207 -26.42 2.07 -2.18
N TYR A 208 -26.26 1.15 -1.23
CA TYR A 208 -25.01 0.90 -0.51
C TYR A 208 -24.12 -0.09 -1.27
N LEU A 209 -22.88 0.31 -1.58
CA LEU A 209 -21.82 -0.64 -1.95
C LEU A 209 -21.48 -1.46 -0.68
N ARG A 210 -21.77 -2.78 -0.69
CA ARG A 210 -22.08 -3.58 0.53
C ARG A 210 -21.05 -4.66 0.91
N GLY A 211 -21.06 -5.05 2.21
CA GLY A 211 -20.46 -6.26 2.82
C GLY A 211 -21.14 -6.61 4.17
N LEU A 212 -20.64 -7.48 5.08
CA LEU A 212 -19.35 -8.19 5.22
C LEU A 212 -19.48 -9.73 5.07
N SER A 213 -18.33 -10.40 4.92
CA SER A 213 -18.11 -11.80 5.32
C SER A 213 -16.98 -11.88 6.36
N LYS A 214 -16.96 -12.94 7.18
CA LYS A 214 -16.08 -13.10 8.34
C LYS A 214 -14.58 -13.02 7.98
N TYR A 215 -13.95 -11.90 8.35
CA TYR A 215 -12.48 -11.82 8.45
C TYR A 215 -12.07 -12.05 9.91
N THR A 216 -11.31 -13.13 10.17
CA THR A 216 -10.66 -13.39 11.45
C THR A 216 -9.15 -13.28 11.22
N PRO A 217 -8.47 -12.23 11.71
CA PRO A 217 -7.03 -12.10 11.53
C PRO A 217 -6.31 -13.28 12.19
N SER A 218 -5.17 -13.67 11.63
CA SER A 218 -4.19 -14.45 12.38
C SER A 218 -3.71 -13.63 13.58
N TYR A 219 -3.70 -14.21 14.77
CA TYR A 219 -3.20 -13.56 16.00
C TYR A 219 -1.73 -13.12 15.91
N VAL A 220 -0.99 -13.63 14.91
CA VAL A 220 0.43 -13.31 14.67
C VAL A 220 0.59 -12.05 13.80
N ASN A 221 -0.41 -11.70 12.98
CA ASN A 221 -0.29 -10.62 12.00
C ASN A 221 -0.52 -9.24 12.61
N LYS A 222 0.19 -8.21 12.12
CA LYS A 222 -0.07 -6.80 12.43
C LYS A 222 -1.21 -6.29 11.55
N LEU A 223 -2.41 -6.21 12.11
CA LEU A 223 -3.59 -5.73 11.39
C LEU A 223 -3.64 -4.20 11.30
N LEU A 224 -3.72 -3.65 10.09
CA LEU A 224 -4.04 -2.24 9.84
C LEU A 224 -5.54 -1.99 10.07
N GLU A 225 -5.90 -1.75 11.31
CA GLU A 225 -7.26 -1.44 11.75
C GLU A 225 -7.67 0.00 11.38
N PRO A 226 -8.65 0.23 10.47
CA PRO A 226 -9.07 1.57 10.07
C PRO A 226 -9.78 2.34 11.18
N VAL A 227 -9.45 3.63 11.34
CA VAL A 227 -10.03 4.54 12.34
C VAL A 227 -10.64 5.82 11.75
N ALA A 228 -10.30 6.19 10.52
CA ALA A 228 -11.01 7.25 9.79
C ALA A 228 -11.00 7.01 8.28
N PHE A 229 -11.94 7.62 7.56
CA PHE A 229 -12.17 7.34 6.15
C PHE A 229 -12.67 8.55 5.36
N ASN A 230 -12.18 8.68 4.12
CA ASN A 230 -12.73 9.55 3.09
C ASN A 230 -12.47 8.97 1.68
N PHE A 231 -13.01 9.60 0.64
CA PHE A 231 -12.80 9.20 -0.75
C PHE A 231 -12.69 10.41 -1.70
N SER A 232 -12.21 10.15 -2.91
CA SER A 232 -12.31 11.04 -4.06
C SER A 232 -12.51 10.24 -5.34
N ILE A 233 -13.13 10.87 -6.34
CA ILE A 233 -13.38 10.25 -7.66
C ILE A 233 -12.65 11.03 -8.76
N THR A 234 -12.13 10.29 -9.72
CA THR A 234 -11.55 10.83 -10.97
C THR A 234 -12.40 10.34 -12.14
N PRO A 235 -12.92 11.23 -13.01
CA PRO A 235 -13.73 10.83 -14.16
C PRO A 235 -12.91 10.07 -15.21
N PRO A 236 -13.55 9.20 -16.03
CA PRO A 236 -12.91 8.52 -17.14
C PRO A 236 -12.42 9.49 -18.23
N ASP A 237 -11.40 9.06 -18.97
CA ASP A 237 -10.84 9.73 -20.14
C ASP A 237 -11.27 8.95 -21.38
N ASN A 238 -12.47 9.23 -21.88
CA ASN A 238 -13.11 8.45 -22.93
C ASN A 238 -12.31 8.45 -24.25
N ASP A 239 -11.69 9.58 -24.58
CA ASP A 239 -10.86 9.74 -25.79
C ASP A 239 -9.63 8.81 -25.76
N ARG A 240 -9.03 8.63 -24.58
CA ARG A 240 -7.87 7.75 -24.35
C ARG A 240 -8.26 6.35 -23.86
N ARG A 241 -9.56 6.08 -23.68
CA ARG A 241 -10.12 4.84 -23.09
C ARG A 241 -9.51 4.48 -21.73
N ILE A 242 -9.30 5.48 -20.86
CA ILE A 242 -8.81 5.24 -19.49
C ILE A 242 -10.03 5.29 -18.55
N PRO A 243 -10.32 4.23 -17.79
CA PRO A 243 -11.45 4.24 -16.88
C PRO A 243 -11.25 5.25 -15.74
N GLY A 244 -12.38 5.69 -15.17
CA GLY A 244 -12.39 6.50 -13.96
C GLY A 244 -11.79 5.74 -12.79
N VAL A 245 -11.48 6.45 -11.71
CA VAL A 245 -10.84 5.87 -10.52
C VAL A 245 -11.53 6.36 -9.26
N LEU A 246 -11.85 5.42 -8.38
CA LEU A 246 -12.24 5.68 -7.00
C LEU A 246 -11.01 5.53 -6.11
N THR A 247 -10.67 6.58 -5.36
CA THR A 247 -9.55 6.58 -4.42
C THR A 247 -10.06 6.79 -2.99
N THR A 248 -9.69 5.91 -2.07
CA THR A 248 -9.93 6.05 -0.63
C THR A 248 -8.74 6.67 0.07
N TRP A 249 -9.04 7.32 1.19
CA TRP A 249 -8.09 7.92 2.10
C TRP A 249 -8.43 7.42 3.49
N ILE A 250 -7.53 6.65 4.10
CA ILE A 250 -7.80 5.84 5.29
C ILE A 250 -6.77 6.20 6.36
N SER A 251 -7.22 6.52 7.57
CA SER A 251 -6.36 6.59 8.76
C SER A 251 -6.47 5.29 9.52
N VAL A 252 -5.37 4.83 10.14
CA VAL A 252 -5.31 3.54 10.84
C VAL A 252 -4.85 3.69 12.30
N LYS A 253 -4.98 2.61 13.06
CA LYS A 253 -4.46 2.53 14.43
C LYS A 253 -2.94 2.40 14.42
N GLY A 254 -2.26 3.30 15.15
CA GLY A 254 -0.80 3.42 15.13
C GLY A 254 -0.22 4.28 13.99
N GLY A 255 -1.07 4.79 13.09
CA GLY A 255 -0.68 5.73 12.05
C GLY A 255 -0.55 7.19 12.50
N GLU A 256 -0.17 8.07 11.58
CA GLU A 256 0.02 9.51 11.80
C GLU A 256 -1.31 10.20 12.14
N ARG A 257 -2.42 9.70 11.56
CA ARG A 257 -3.79 10.24 11.73
C ARG A 257 -3.93 11.73 11.37
N GLY A 258 -2.98 12.28 10.60
CA GLY A 258 -2.93 13.68 10.16
C GLY A 258 -3.70 13.99 8.87
N GLY A 259 -4.55 13.05 8.42
CA GLY A 259 -5.21 13.06 7.11
C GLY A 259 -5.83 14.39 6.73
N GLN A 260 -5.35 14.99 5.64
CA GLN A 260 -5.86 16.26 5.15
C GLN A 260 -7.36 16.14 4.87
N GLN A 261 -8.14 17.05 5.44
CA GLN A 261 -9.57 17.14 5.16
C GLN A 261 -9.78 17.71 3.75
N PRO A 262 -10.65 17.11 2.93
CA PRO A 262 -11.09 17.75 1.70
C PRO A 262 -11.87 19.04 2.02
N SER A 263 -12.09 19.84 0.99
CA SER A 263 -13.16 20.83 0.99
C SER A 263 -13.89 20.78 -0.35
N GLY A 264 -15.14 21.23 -0.41
CA GLY A 264 -15.93 21.23 -1.63
C GLY A 264 -15.34 22.01 -2.82
N GLN A 265 -14.26 22.78 -2.61
CA GLN A 265 -13.46 23.44 -3.66
C GLN A 265 -12.14 22.71 -3.98
N ASN A 266 -11.63 21.90 -3.06
CA ASN A 266 -10.37 21.15 -3.18
C ASN A 266 -10.59 19.69 -2.75
N PRO A 267 -11.03 18.81 -3.67
CA PRO A 267 -11.10 17.37 -3.40
C PRO A 267 -9.68 16.81 -3.18
N LEU A 268 -9.60 15.71 -2.41
CA LEU A 268 -8.35 14.97 -2.26
C LEU A 268 -7.92 14.39 -3.61
N ASN A 269 -6.65 14.57 -3.95
CA ASN A 269 -6.08 14.20 -5.24
C ASN A 269 -4.72 13.56 -5.00
N PHE A 270 -4.41 12.47 -5.71
CA PHE A 270 -3.08 11.89 -5.69
C PHE A 270 -2.12 12.78 -6.48
N ARG A 271 -1.12 13.36 -5.80
CA ARG A 271 -0.21 14.39 -6.34
C ARG A 271 1.26 14.12 -5.99
N PRO A 272 1.86 13.04 -6.53
CA PRO A 272 3.19 12.59 -6.11
C PRO A 272 4.28 13.64 -6.42
N ASP A 273 4.16 14.36 -7.53
CA ASP A 273 5.05 15.43 -7.97
C ASP A 273 4.35 16.81 -8.00
N GLY A 274 3.31 16.97 -7.18
CA GLY A 274 2.47 18.17 -7.16
C GLY A 274 1.42 18.26 -8.28
N GLN A 275 1.54 17.47 -9.36
CA GLN A 275 0.53 17.34 -10.40
C GLN A 275 -0.46 16.23 -10.05
N THR A 276 -1.76 16.41 -10.34
CA THR A 276 -2.73 15.33 -10.14
C THR A 276 -2.46 14.19 -11.13
N ARG A 277 -2.21 12.98 -10.62
CA ARG A 277 -1.93 11.77 -11.39
C ARG A 277 -2.83 10.62 -10.98
N CYS A 278 -2.90 9.59 -11.82
CA CYS A 278 -3.57 8.34 -11.48
C CYS A 278 -2.68 7.53 -10.52
N PRO A 279 -3.18 7.08 -9.36
CA PRO A 279 -2.43 6.21 -8.45
C PRO A 279 -2.28 4.78 -8.97
N ILE A 280 -3.10 4.38 -9.95
CA ILE A 280 -3.08 3.04 -10.58
C ILE A 280 -2.23 3.10 -11.87
N PRO A 281 -1.15 2.28 -12.00
CA PRO A 281 -0.33 2.24 -13.21
C PRO A 281 -0.99 1.45 -14.35
N LYS A 282 -0.38 1.50 -15.55
CA LYS A 282 -0.96 0.95 -16.80
C LYS A 282 -1.32 -0.55 -16.80
N ALA A 283 -0.70 -1.37 -15.96
CA ALA A 283 -0.82 -2.84 -15.98
C ALA A 283 -1.64 -3.42 -14.81
N SER A 284 -2.42 -2.57 -14.14
CA SER A 284 -3.17 -2.92 -12.92
C SER A 284 -4.55 -2.26 -12.94
N SER A 285 -5.50 -2.86 -12.23
CA SER A 285 -6.83 -2.30 -11.99
C SER A 285 -7.05 -1.80 -10.55
N ALA A 286 -6.05 -1.97 -9.67
CA ALA A 286 -6.05 -1.42 -8.32
C ALA A 286 -4.62 -1.13 -7.79
N SER A 287 -4.55 -0.29 -6.75
CA SER A 287 -3.31 0.05 -6.05
C SER A 287 -3.55 0.32 -4.56
N VAL A 288 -2.61 -0.08 -3.71
CA VAL A 288 -2.52 0.25 -2.28
C VAL A 288 -1.25 1.05 -2.05
N ILE A 289 -1.37 2.22 -1.42
CA ILE A 289 -0.23 3.06 -1.02
C ILE A 289 -0.28 3.23 0.50
N ILE A 290 0.81 2.88 1.19
CA ILE A 290 0.91 2.96 2.67
C ILE A 290 1.97 3.99 3.03
N SER A 291 1.62 4.93 3.90
CA SER A 291 2.52 6.04 4.25
C SER A 291 3.82 5.56 4.89
N SER A 292 4.92 6.28 4.66
CA SER A 292 6.22 5.96 5.28
C SER A 292 6.15 5.89 6.82
N HIS A 293 5.33 6.74 7.43
CA HIS A 293 5.07 6.78 8.87
C HIS A 293 4.34 5.52 9.36
N THR A 294 3.30 5.09 8.64
CA THR A 294 2.55 3.86 8.94
C THR A 294 3.47 2.64 8.79
N MET A 295 4.29 2.59 7.73
CA MET A 295 5.29 1.53 7.54
C MET A 295 6.31 1.49 8.68
N ALA A 296 6.84 2.65 9.10
CA ALA A 296 7.76 2.73 10.23
C ALA A 296 7.12 2.23 11.54
N ASN A 297 5.98 2.77 11.92
CA ASN A 297 5.40 2.58 13.25
C ASN A 297 4.53 1.32 13.40
N CYS A 298 3.90 0.83 12.33
CA CYS A 298 3.06 -0.37 12.38
C CYS A 298 3.77 -1.67 11.98
N PHE A 299 4.88 -1.59 11.22
CA PHE A 299 5.57 -2.76 10.66
C PHE A 299 7.06 -2.87 11.06
N PHE A 300 7.89 -1.89 10.68
CA PHE A 300 9.34 -1.98 10.88
C PHE A 300 9.75 -1.89 12.34
N ILE A 301 9.46 -0.78 13.03
CA ILE A 301 9.91 -0.54 14.40
C ILE A 301 9.41 -1.65 15.37
N PRO A 302 8.12 -2.07 15.37
CA PRO A 302 7.65 -3.13 16.26
C PRO A 302 8.36 -4.48 16.04
N SER A 303 8.75 -4.80 14.81
CA SER A 303 9.45 -6.06 14.50
C SER A 303 10.94 -5.99 14.84
N LEU A 304 11.59 -4.87 14.54
CA LEU A 304 13.01 -4.63 14.84
C LEU A 304 13.28 -4.60 16.35
N LEU A 305 12.37 -4.05 17.15
CA LEU A 305 12.51 -4.02 18.63
C LEU A 305 12.63 -5.40 19.30
N ARG A 306 12.37 -6.51 18.58
CA ARG A 306 12.67 -7.87 19.06
C ARG A 306 14.16 -8.15 19.22
N ASN A 307 15.00 -7.62 18.32
CA ASN A 307 16.44 -7.91 18.25
C ASN A 307 17.32 -6.66 18.32
N PHE A 308 16.72 -5.46 18.40
CA PHE A 308 17.44 -4.19 18.45
C PHE A 308 16.89 -3.28 19.57
N LYS A 309 17.76 -2.54 20.26
CA LYS A 309 17.38 -1.47 21.20
C LYS A 309 17.41 -0.12 20.48
N ASN A 310 16.78 0.88 21.11
CA ASN A 310 16.82 2.29 20.67
C ASN A 310 16.44 2.53 19.19
N VAL A 311 15.65 1.61 18.61
CA VAL A 311 15.27 1.64 17.20
C VAL A 311 14.52 2.92 16.87
N LYS A 312 15.03 3.66 15.87
CA LYS A 312 14.42 4.88 15.37
C LYS A 312 14.67 5.04 13.87
N GLN A 313 13.83 5.83 13.21
CA GLN A 313 14.02 6.22 11.83
C GLN A 313 15.11 7.31 11.74
N LYS A 314 16.05 7.20 10.78
CA LYS A 314 17.17 8.14 10.60
C LYS A 314 16.73 9.50 10.03
N ASP A 315 15.86 9.48 9.02
CA ASP A 315 15.30 10.67 8.36
C ASP A 315 13.88 10.34 7.85
N ASN A 316 12.98 11.32 7.84
CA ASN A 316 11.61 11.19 7.34
C ASN A 316 11.39 11.83 5.96
N THR A 317 12.41 12.44 5.37
CA THR A 317 12.35 13.17 4.09
C THR A 317 12.76 12.36 2.86
N GLY A 318 13.58 11.33 3.03
CA GLY A 318 14.20 10.55 1.94
C GLY A 318 13.82 9.06 1.91
N GLU A 319 14.83 8.20 1.81
CA GLU A 319 14.72 6.74 1.90
C GLU A 319 14.22 6.30 3.28
N LEU A 320 13.45 5.21 3.35
CA LEU A 320 13.00 4.65 4.61
C LEU A 320 14.17 3.89 5.27
N ALA A 321 14.86 4.56 6.19
CA ALA A 321 16.05 4.05 6.88
C ALA A 321 15.91 4.14 8.41
N PHE A 322 16.44 3.14 9.10
CA PHE A 322 16.42 3.01 10.56
C PHE A 322 17.84 2.77 11.09
N GLU A 323 18.05 3.11 12.36
CA GLU A 323 19.19 2.65 13.15
C GLU A 323 18.70 2.03 14.47
N GLY A 324 19.43 1.03 14.96
CA GLY A 324 19.14 0.37 16.23
C GLY A 324 20.30 -0.49 16.73
N ASP A 325 20.43 -0.62 18.04
CA ASP A 325 21.59 -1.22 18.69
C ASP A 325 21.36 -2.74 18.79
N MET A 326 22.21 -3.57 18.18
CA MET A 326 21.96 -5.01 18.05
C MET A 326 22.00 -5.73 19.41
N GLN A 327 20.98 -6.54 19.69
CA GLN A 327 20.89 -7.40 20.88
C GLN A 327 21.45 -8.80 20.58
N ALA A 328 22.76 -8.87 20.38
CA ALA A 328 23.50 -10.13 20.24
C ALA A 328 24.72 -10.13 21.18
N GLU A 329 25.39 -11.29 21.30
CA GLU A 329 26.66 -11.39 22.01
C GLU A 329 27.76 -10.65 21.24
N ASN A 330 28.73 -10.11 21.98
CA ASN A 330 29.90 -9.45 21.41
C ASN A 330 30.74 -10.41 20.55
N ILE A 331 31.46 -9.85 19.59
CA ILE A 331 32.41 -10.61 18.77
C ILE A 331 33.69 -10.80 19.58
N TYR A 332 33.97 -12.05 19.96
CA TYR A 332 35.18 -12.41 20.69
C TYR A 332 36.22 -13.09 19.78
N VAL A 333 37.39 -12.49 19.69
CA VAL A 333 38.61 -13.06 19.12
C VAL A 333 39.48 -13.53 20.29
N GLU A 334 39.75 -14.83 20.36
CA GLU A 334 40.53 -15.40 21.46
C GLU A 334 41.95 -14.83 21.51
N ALA A 335 42.50 -14.71 22.73
CA ALA A 335 43.91 -14.39 22.91
C ALA A 335 44.77 -15.58 22.50
N LEU A 336 45.78 -15.34 21.66
CA LEU A 336 46.77 -16.35 21.30
C LEU A 336 47.94 -16.30 22.30
N ASP A 337 48.30 -17.45 22.87
CA ASP A 337 49.56 -17.62 23.60
C ASP A 337 50.10 -19.04 23.36
N THR A 338 50.71 -19.24 22.20
CA THR A 338 51.27 -20.54 21.80
C THR A 338 52.77 -20.58 22.05
N LYS A 339 53.23 -21.72 22.58
CA LYS A 339 54.64 -22.08 22.71
C LYS A 339 54.85 -23.45 22.08
N GLU A 340 55.50 -23.47 20.94
CA GLU A 340 55.73 -24.68 20.15
C GLU A 340 57.21 -25.00 20.00
N LYS A 341 57.52 -26.28 19.85
CA LYS A 341 58.90 -26.77 19.72
C LYS A 341 59.24 -26.92 18.24
N TYR A 342 59.83 -25.87 17.66
CA TYR A 342 60.14 -25.81 16.24
C TYR A 342 61.17 -26.86 15.80
N PHE A 343 62.28 -27.03 16.55
CA PHE A 343 63.29 -28.05 16.24
C PHE A 343 64.20 -28.40 17.42
N PHE A 344 64.25 -29.67 17.82
CA PHE A 344 65.16 -30.31 18.82
C PHE A 344 65.29 -29.68 20.23
N TRP A 345 65.70 -28.41 20.34
CA TRP A 345 65.80 -27.58 21.56
C TRP A 345 65.30 -26.14 21.36
N GLN A 346 64.96 -25.75 20.13
CA GLN A 346 64.46 -24.43 19.74
C GLN A 346 62.95 -24.32 19.93
N TRP A 347 62.53 -23.14 20.40
CA TRP A 347 61.14 -22.78 20.63
C TRP A 347 60.67 -21.65 19.71
N GLU A 348 59.39 -21.68 19.43
CA GLU A 348 58.63 -20.66 18.73
C GLU A 348 57.50 -20.21 19.67
N TYR A 349 57.33 -18.90 19.82
CA TYR A 349 56.30 -18.29 20.66
C TYR A 349 55.51 -17.30 19.82
N SER A 350 54.19 -17.45 19.78
CA SER A 350 53.29 -16.49 19.17
C SER A 350 52.31 -15.99 20.23
N LYS A 351 52.24 -14.67 20.40
CA LYS A 351 51.28 -14.02 21.30
C LYS A 351 50.43 -13.01 20.55
N GLY A 352 49.13 -12.99 20.83
CA GLY A 352 48.17 -12.02 20.30
C GLY A 352 47.18 -11.64 21.39
N GLU A 353 46.93 -10.34 21.58
CA GLU A 353 45.94 -9.85 22.53
C GLU A 353 44.52 -10.21 22.04
N GLY A 354 43.74 -10.88 22.88
CA GLY A 354 42.34 -11.18 22.59
C GLY A 354 41.51 -9.90 22.46
N VAL A 355 40.47 -9.94 21.64
CA VAL A 355 39.66 -8.78 21.30
C VAL A 355 38.18 -9.08 21.53
N ASP A 356 37.54 -8.23 22.30
CA ASP A 356 36.09 -8.22 22.52
C ASP A 356 35.52 -6.97 21.84
N LEU A 357 34.64 -7.13 20.85
CA LEU A 357 34.00 -6.01 20.13
C LEU A 357 32.49 -6.02 20.36
N PRO A 358 31.91 -4.93 20.90
CA PRO A 358 30.46 -4.82 21.00
C PRO A 358 29.81 -4.78 19.62
N VAL A 359 28.60 -5.34 19.55
CA VAL A 359 27.74 -5.35 18.34
C VAL A 359 26.60 -4.34 18.44
N ASP A 360 26.43 -3.73 19.62
CA ASP A 360 25.48 -2.65 19.88
C ASP A 360 26.03 -1.26 19.49
N THR A 361 27.34 -1.16 19.23
CA THR A 361 28.06 0.09 18.96
C THR A 361 29.05 -0.09 17.78
N PRO A 362 28.94 0.69 16.70
CA PRO A 362 27.87 1.66 16.40
C PRO A 362 26.52 0.98 16.12
N PRO A 363 25.40 1.73 16.12
CA PRO A 363 24.08 1.20 15.79
C PRO A 363 24.07 0.52 14.41
N THR A 364 23.34 -0.60 14.31
CA THR A 364 23.12 -1.29 13.03
C THR A 364 22.21 -0.47 12.14
N GLU A 365 22.55 -0.37 10.85
CA GLU A 365 21.73 0.34 9.87
C GLU A 365 20.76 -0.62 9.18
N ILE A 366 19.52 -0.18 8.99
CA ILE A 366 18.51 -0.90 8.19
C ILE A 366 17.97 0.06 7.14
N THR A 367 18.11 -0.27 5.86
CA THR A 367 17.68 0.56 4.72
C THR A 367 16.71 -0.18 3.81
N VAL A 368 15.79 0.55 3.18
CA VAL A 368 14.74 0.01 2.31
C VAL A 368 14.81 0.69 0.95
N SER A 369 15.16 -0.08 -0.08
CA SER A 369 15.37 0.43 -1.43
C SER A 369 14.12 1.09 -2.02
N GLN A 370 14.32 2.25 -2.64
CA GLN A 370 13.27 3.04 -3.28
C GLN A 370 12.81 2.51 -4.65
N ASP A 371 13.55 1.58 -5.25
CA ASP A 371 13.26 1.05 -6.57
C ASP A 371 12.24 -0.10 -6.53
N VAL A 372 11.64 -0.40 -7.68
CA VAL A 372 10.77 -1.58 -7.86
C VAL A 372 11.58 -2.85 -7.59
N VAL A 373 11.10 -3.68 -6.68
CA VAL A 373 11.75 -4.94 -6.28
C VAL A 373 11.86 -5.89 -7.47
N THR A 374 13.07 -6.38 -7.75
CA THR A 374 13.36 -7.40 -8.78
C THR A 374 14.03 -8.62 -8.16
N ALA A 375 14.05 -9.75 -8.88
CA ALA A 375 14.67 -11.00 -8.42
C ALA A 375 16.18 -10.89 -8.09
N SER A 376 16.87 -9.85 -8.58
CA SER A 376 18.27 -9.56 -8.28
C SER A 376 18.49 -8.36 -7.34
N SER A 377 17.41 -7.69 -6.91
CA SER A 377 17.50 -6.56 -6.00
C SER A 377 17.71 -6.99 -4.54
N LYS A 378 18.22 -6.08 -3.72
CA LYS A 378 18.26 -6.19 -2.26
C LYS A 378 17.27 -5.16 -1.70
N PRO A 379 15.97 -5.50 -1.56
CA PRO A 379 14.94 -4.49 -1.30
C PRO A 379 14.96 -3.97 0.13
N VAL A 380 15.43 -4.78 1.09
CA VAL A 380 15.75 -4.34 2.44
C VAL A 380 17.13 -4.88 2.80
N THR A 381 18.01 -4.03 3.33
CA THR A 381 19.34 -4.41 3.79
C THR A 381 19.53 -4.04 5.26
N VAL A 382 19.96 -5.01 6.05
CA VAL A 382 20.51 -4.80 7.40
C VAL A 382 22.03 -4.85 7.27
N SER A 383 22.74 -3.87 7.83
CA SER A 383 24.19 -3.78 7.73
C SER A 383 24.79 -3.26 9.04
N LEU A 384 25.65 -4.08 9.65
CA LEU A 384 26.49 -3.71 10.78
C LEU A 384 27.95 -3.64 10.32
N THR A 385 28.68 -2.64 10.79
CA THR A 385 30.14 -2.63 10.82
C THR A 385 30.56 -2.20 12.22
N SER A 386 31.25 -3.08 12.95
CA SER A 386 31.67 -2.80 14.33
C SER A 386 32.63 -1.62 14.39
N ASP A 387 32.74 -1.02 15.58
CA ASP A 387 33.89 -0.17 15.90
C ASP A 387 35.21 -0.92 15.66
N SER A 388 36.27 -0.14 15.41
CA SER A 388 37.61 -0.67 15.16
C SER A 388 38.39 -0.84 16.45
N LYS A 389 38.90 -2.04 16.73
CA LYS A 389 39.70 -2.32 17.93
C LYS A 389 41.08 -2.84 17.55
N THR A 390 42.12 -2.30 18.20
CA THR A 390 43.52 -2.66 17.93
C THR A 390 43.99 -3.75 18.88
N SER A 391 44.50 -4.85 18.32
CA SER A 391 45.17 -5.94 19.02
C SER A 391 46.68 -5.85 18.80
N LYS A 392 47.48 -6.07 19.84
CA LYS A 392 48.94 -6.22 19.70
C LYS A 392 49.28 -7.68 19.52
N TRP A 393 50.30 -7.94 18.69
CA TRP A 393 50.87 -9.27 18.54
C TRP A 393 52.39 -9.23 18.58
N SER A 394 52.98 -10.33 19.04
CA SER A 394 54.42 -10.56 19.01
C SER A 394 54.74 -12.00 18.65
N TYR A 395 55.91 -12.17 18.06
CA TYR A 395 56.42 -13.41 17.52
C TYR A 395 57.90 -13.52 17.83
N TYR A 396 58.28 -14.65 18.40
CA TYR A 396 59.67 -15.00 18.70
C TYR A 396 59.96 -16.40 18.13
N ARG A 397 61.08 -16.56 17.44
CA ARG A 397 61.65 -17.88 17.15
C ARG A 397 63.12 -17.90 17.56
N ASP A 398 63.53 -18.95 18.29
CA ASP A 398 64.93 -19.19 18.64
C ASP A 398 65.83 -19.27 17.39
N PRO A 399 67.11 -18.87 17.48
CA PRO A 399 68.02 -18.93 16.35
C PRO A 399 68.23 -20.36 15.86
N GLY A 400 68.08 -20.56 14.55
CA GLY A 400 68.21 -21.87 13.88
C GLY A 400 69.58 -22.55 14.04
N VAL A 401 70.62 -21.80 14.43
CA VAL A 401 71.98 -22.28 14.69
C VAL A 401 72.55 -21.64 15.95
N ALA A 402 73.48 -22.33 16.63
CA ALA A 402 74.17 -21.78 17.80
C ALA A 402 74.94 -20.50 17.44
N GLY A 403 74.70 -19.41 18.19
CA GLY A 403 75.26 -18.09 17.91
C GLY A 403 74.50 -17.25 16.86
N GLY A 404 73.42 -17.78 16.27
CA GLY A 404 72.52 -16.98 15.41
C GLY A 404 71.71 -15.95 16.20
N LYS A 405 71.11 -14.99 15.49
CA LYS A 405 70.14 -14.04 16.08
C LYS A 405 68.73 -14.66 16.11
N PRO A 406 67.94 -14.47 17.18
CA PRO A 406 66.53 -14.85 17.18
C PRO A 406 65.75 -14.04 16.15
N ILE A 407 64.66 -14.62 15.64
CA ILE A 407 63.68 -13.86 14.85
C ILE A 407 62.72 -13.22 15.84
N LEU A 408 62.67 -11.89 15.81
CA LEU A 408 61.70 -11.08 16.53
C LEU A 408 60.82 -10.38 15.50
N SER A 409 59.51 -10.44 15.71
CA SER A 409 58.55 -9.64 14.96
C SER A 409 57.40 -9.26 15.90
N GLY A 410 56.77 -8.13 15.64
CA GLY A 410 55.58 -7.72 16.36
C GLY A 410 54.95 -6.52 15.66
N GLY A 411 53.75 -6.19 16.09
CA GLY A 411 53.00 -5.09 15.53
C GLY A 411 51.61 -4.98 16.11
N ASN A 412 50.84 -4.07 15.53
CA ASN A 412 49.46 -3.81 15.89
C ASN A 412 48.59 -4.17 14.67
N VAL A 413 47.47 -4.84 14.91
CA VAL A 413 46.44 -5.09 13.89
C VAL A 413 45.15 -4.44 14.37
N THR A 414 44.54 -3.65 13.50
CA THR A 414 43.19 -3.10 13.72
C THR A 414 42.20 -4.07 13.09
N LEU A 415 41.25 -4.52 13.90
CA LEU A 415 40.16 -5.40 13.51
C LEU A 415 38.84 -4.64 13.57
N ASN A 416 38.02 -4.83 12.55
CA ASN A 416 36.60 -4.50 12.54
C ASN A 416 35.84 -5.60 11.80
N PHE A 417 34.57 -5.81 12.15
CA PHE A 417 33.75 -6.89 11.62
C PHE A 417 32.51 -6.33 10.94
N ALA A 418 32.18 -6.86 9.76
CA ALA A 418 30.98 -6.49 9.04
C ALA A 418 30.04 -7.69 8.88
N TRP A 419 28.73 -7.45 9.00
CA TRP A 419 27.70 -8.46 8.75
C TRP A 419 26.49 -7.82 8.07
N ASN A 420 25.90 -8.54 7.12
CA ASN A 420 24.76 -8.07 6.35
C ASN A 420 23.63 -9.10 6.37
N ALA A 421 22.40 -8.62 6.21
CA ALA A 421 21.27 -9.45 5.82
C ALA A 421 20.42 -8.77 4.75
N VAL A 422 19.79 -9.57 3.89
CA VAL A 422 18.90 -9.10 2.83
C VAL A 422 17.50 -9.66 3.06
N GLY A 423 16.50 -8.78 3.10
CA GLY A 423 15.09 -9.14 3.19
C GLY A 423 14.45 -9.43 1.82
N THR A 424 13.50 -10.35 1.77
CA THR A 424 12.62 -10.62 0.61
C THR A 424 11.15 -10.59 1.00
N ALA A 425 10.30 -10.01 0.16
CA ALA A 425 8.89 -9.76 0.45
C ALA A 425 7.92 -10.81 -0.13
N HIS A 426 6.80 -11.05 0.55
CA HIS A 426 5.71 -11.95 0.14
C HIS A 426 4.43 -11.21 -0.30
N PRO A 427 3.59 -11.80 -1.18
CA PRO A 427 2.32 -11.21 -1.65
C PRO A 427 1.15 -11.38 -0.67
N ASN A 428 0.11 -10.53 -0.80
CA ASN A 428 -1.14 -10.45 -0.01
C ASN A 428 -0.99 -10.23 1.52
N LEU A 429 0.09 -10.70 2.12
CA LEU A 429 0.54 -10.39 3.47
C LEU A 429 1.95 -9.82 3.35
N LEU A 430 2.13 -8.53 3.67
CA LEU A 430 3.44 -7.90 3.56
C LEU A 430 4.32 -8.39 4.70
N GLN A 431 5.07 -9.44 4.42
CA GLN A 431 6.04 -10.08 5.32
C GLN A 431 7.43 -9.98 4.70
N LEU A 432 8.47 -9.89 5.55
CA LEU A 432 9.87 -9.91 5.15
C LEU A 432 10.59 -11.09 5.80
N ASP A 433 11.18 -11.94 4.97
CA ASP A 433 12.11 -12.99 5.40
C ASP A 433 13.54 -12.53 5.09
N PHE A 434 14.46 -12.68 6.05
CA PHE A 434 15.85 -12.22 5.90
C PHE A 434 16.82 -13.38 5.75
N LYS A 435 17.74 -13.25 4.79
CA LYS A 435 18.95 -14.09 4.70
C LYS A 435 20.17 -13.26 5.10
N GLY A 436 20.78 -13.62 6.23
CA GLY A 436 22.06 -13.08 6.69
C GLY A 436 23.26 -13.72 6.01
N ASP A 437 24.42 -13.05 6.10
CA ASP A 437 25.73 -13.67 5.89
C ASP A 437 25.93 -14.79 6.94
N ASP A 438 26.59 -15.90 6.55
CA ASP A 438 26.73 -17.08 7.41
C ASP A 438 27.71 -16.87 8.60
N GLU A 439 28.64 -15.94 8.45
CA GLU A 439 29.67 -15.54 9.42
C GLU A 439 29.91 -14.02 9.34
N TYR A 440 30.54 -13.42 10.36
CA TYR A 440 31.04 -12.06 10.23
C TYR A 440 32.22 -11.99 9.26
N LYS A 441 32.22 -11.01 8.36
CA LYS A 441 33.38 -10.68 7.54
C LYS A 441 34.39 -9.88 8.37
N THR A 442 35.48 -10.55 8.75
CA THR A 442 36.63 -9.91 9.39
C THR A 442 37.34 -8.97 8.41
N ILE A 443 37.60 -7.73 8.82
CA ILE A 443 38.42 -6.75 8.11
C ILE A 443 39.65 -6.49 8.98
N GLN A 444 40.85 -6.73 8.42
CA GLN A 444 42.12 -6.58 9.13
C GLN A 444 42.99 -5.54 8.43
N THR A 445 43.50 -4.57 9.20
CA THR A 445 44.50 -3.61 8.72
C THR A 445 45.73 -3.66 9.61
N ALA A 446 46.92 -3.84 9.03
CA ALA A 446 48.17 -3.65 9.76
C ALA A 446 48.29 -2.16 10.10
N ALA A 447 48.41 -1.82 11.38
CA ALA A 447 48.70 -0.44 11.76
C ALA A 447 50.20 -0.16 11.58
N GLU A 448 50.55 1.05 11.12
CA GLU A 448 51.95 1.41 10.93
C GLU A 448 52.74 1.29 12.25
N PRO A 449 53.92 0.64 12.24
CA PRO A 449 54.72 0.52 13.46
C PRO A 449 55.23 1.89 13.89
N THR A 450 55.04 2.23 15.17
CA THR A 450 55.58 3.46 15.74
C THR A 450 57.10 3.52 15.58
N PHE A 451 57.68 4.71 15.57
CA PHE A 451 59.13 4.92 15.35
C PHE A 451 60.02 3.96 16.16
N TRP A 452 59.72 3.76 17.45
CA TRP A 452 60.47 2.86 18.33
C TRP A 452 60.27 1.37 18.02
N LEU A 453 59.07 0.97 17.59
CA LEU A 453 58.79 -0.40 17.16
C LEU A 453 59.48 -0.72 15.83
N ASN A 454 59.44 0.21 14.87
CA ASN A 454 60.11 0.08 13.58
C ASN A 454 61.64 -0.03 13.75
N TRP A 455 62.23 0.79 14.63
CA TRP A 455 63.65 0.69 15.02
C TRP A 455 64.02 -0.65 15.69
N ALA A 456 63.06 -1.28 16.39
CA ALA A 456 63.23 -2.59 17.03
C ALA A 456 62.94 -3.79 16.10
N GLY A 457 62.63 -3.57 14.82
CA GLY A 457 62.36 -4.64 13.84
C GLY A 457 60.90 -5.09 13.75
N ALA A 458 59.94 -4.22 14.09
CA ALA A 458 58.52 -4.50 13.89
C ALA A 458 58.15 -4.72 12.41
N SER A 459 57.10 -5.51 12.19
CA SER A 459 56.59 -5.83 10.86
C SER A 459 55.57 -4.80 10.36
N THR A 460 55.52 -4.58 9.05
CA THR A 460 54.46 -3.81 8.37
C THR A 460 53.24 -4.66 8.00
N GLY A 461 53.27 -5.97 8.29
CA GLY A 461 52.12 -6.87 8.17
C GLY A 461 51.56 -7.28 9.54
N TYR A 462 50.59 -8.19 9.55
CA TYR A 462 50.06 -8.85 10.75
C TYR A 462 50.27 -10.37 10.71
N SER A 463 50.23 -11.02 11.88
CA SER A 463 50.45 -12.46 12.01
C SER A 463 49.42 -13.29 11.23
N TYR A 464 49.81 -14.49 10.79
CA TYR A 464 48.92 -15.41 10.07
C TYR A 464 47.65 -15.76 10.87
N PHE A 465 47.76 -15.83 12.20
CA PHE A 465 46.62 -16.03 13.11
C PHE A 465 45.43 -15.10 12.84
N TYR A 466 45.67 -13.84 12.45
CA TYR A 466 44.59 -12.90 12.20
C TYR A 466 43.92 -13.06 10.82
N LYS A 467 44.53 -13.83 9.89
CA LYS A 467 43.97 -14.05 8.54
C LYS A 467 42.78 -14.99 8.55
N ASP A 468 42.84 -16.00 9.41
CA ASP A 468 41.88 -17.10 9.49
C ASP A 468 40.91 -16.92 10.68
N ILE A 469 40.60 -15.67 11.05
CA ILE A 469 39.60 -15.37 12.08
C ILE A 469 38.20 -15.56 11.50
N HIS A 470 37.54 -16.61 11.97
CA HIS A 470 36.13 -16.89 11.78
C HIS A 470 35.35 -16.49 13.03
N SER A 471 34.28 -15.72 12.87
CA SER A 471 33.32 -15.43 13.94
C SER A 471 31.90 -15.76 13.46
N PRO A 472 31.14 -16.57 14.22
CA PRO A 472 29.79 -16.98 13.81
C PRO A 472 28.88 -15.76 13.68
N LYS A 473 27.91 -15.82 12.76
CA LYS A 473 26.86 -14.79 12.61
C LYS A 473 26.16 -14.46 13.94
N PRO A 474 25.60 -13.24 14.10
CA PRO A 474 24.82 -12.91 15.29
C PRO A 474 23.63 -13.85 15.49
N ASN A 475 23.39 -14.24 16.74
CA ASN A 475 22.26 -15.07 17.14
C ASN A 475 20.99 -14.22 17.27
N ILE A 476 20.47 -13.73 16.15
CA ILE A 476 19.25 -12.91 16.07
C ILE A 476 18.27 -13.52 15.05
N ASP A 477 16.97 -13.44 15.35
CA ASP A 477 15.91 -13.82 14.41
C ASP A 477 15.29 -12.58 13.77
N LEU A 478 15.68 -12.28 12.54
CA LEU A 478 15.16 -11.15 11.78
C LEU A 478 13.77 -11.39 11.16
N SER A 479 13.07 -12.49 11.49
CA SER A 479 11.69 -12.70 11.05
C SER A 479 10.80 -11.51 11.41
N MET A 480 9.97 -11.06 10.45
CA MET A 480 9.00 -9.98 10.67
C MET A 480 7.57 -10.53 10.65
N ASP A 481 6.73 -10.03 11.55
CA ASP A 481 5.30 -10.35 11.55
C ASP A 481 4.66 -9.77 10.28
N ALA A 482 3.80 -10.53 9.61
CA ALA A 482 3.10 -10.05 8.42
C ALA A 482 2.24 -8.80 8.74
N LEU A 483 2.38 -7.75 7.93
CA LEU A 483 1.45 -6.62 7.92
C LEU A 483 0.22 -7.00 7.09
N ASP A 484 -0.91 -7.09 7.77
CA ASP A 484 -2.20 -7.42 7.18
C ASP A 484 -3.01 -6.13 6.95
N TYR A 485 -3.22 -5.82 5.68
CA TYR A 485 -3.93 -4.64 5.22
C TYR A 485 -5.32 -4.95 4.67
N VAL A 486 -5.83 -6.18 4.84
CA VAL A 486 -7.13 -6.62 4.27
C VAL A 486 -8.27 -5.69 4.67
N LEU A 487 -8.33 -5.22 5.93
CA LEU A 487 -9.39 -4.28 6.34
C LEU A 487 -9.32 -2.90 5.65
N THR A 488 -8.20 -2.54 5.03
CA THR A 488 -8.04 -1.28 4.28
C THR A 488 -8.42 -1.44 2.81
N THR A 489 -8.20 -2.62 2.22
CA THR A 489 -8.62 -2.98 0.85
C THR A 489 -10.04 -3.54 0.78
N ASN A 490 -10.67 -3.78 1.93
CA ASN A 490 -11.99 -4.41 2.00
C ASN A 490 -13.06 -3.48 2.59
N VAL A 491 -12.90 -2.15 2.38
CA VAL A 491 -13.83 -1.14 2.90
C VAL A 491 -15.11 -1.03 2.07
N PHE A 492 -15.06 -1.33 0.76
CA PHE A 492 -16.21 -1.16 -0.16
C PHE A 492 -17.00 -2.40 -0.48
N PHE A 493 -16.33 -3.55 -0.57
CA PHE A 493 -16.98 -4.85 -0.79
C PHE A 493 -16.69 -5.82 0.37
N PRO A 494 -16.91 -5.39 1.63
CA PRO A 494 -16.40 -6.09 2.79
C PRO A 494 -16.57 -7.62 2.76
N GLY A 495 -15.49 -8.34 3.07
CA GLY A 495 -15.44 -9.80 3.17
C GLY A 495 -15.47 -10.59 1.85
N LYS A 496 -15.29 -9.93 0.70
CA LYS A 496 -14.61 -10.56 -0.44
C LYS A 496 -13.16 -10.07 -0.46
N GLU A 497 -12.17 -10.91 -0.75
CA GLU A 497 -10.80 -10.44 -0.97
C GLU A 497 -10.72 -9.84 -2.38
N ILE A 498 -11.27 -8.63 -2.56
CA ILE A 498 -11.38 -7.99 -3.88
C ILE A 498 -10.02 -7.59 -4.45
N PHE A 499 -9.08 -7.16 -3.60
CA PHE A 499 -7.75 -6.76 -4.03
C PHE A 499 -6.83 -7.96 -3.97
N LYS A 500 -6.45 -8.48 -5.14
CA LYS A 500 -5.41 -9.51 -5.26
C LYS A 500 -4.11 -8.82 -5.65
N ALA A 501 -3.16 -8.77 -4.72
CA ALA A 501 -1.88 -8.15 -4.99
C ALA A 501 -1.12 -8.94 -6.07
N HIS A 502 -0.39 -8.22 -6.92
CA HIS A 502 0.61 -8.86 -7.78
C HIS A 502 1.78 -9.37 -6.93
N SER A 503 2.63 -10.21 -7.52
CA SER A 503 3.92 -10.58 -6.93
C SER A 503 4.70 -9.31 -6.55
N PRO A 504 5.24 -9.21 -5.31
CA PRO A 504 6.06 -8.06 -4.93
C PRO A 504 7.36 -8.01 -5.74
N VAL A 505 7.87 -9.17 -6.17
CA VAL A 505 8.97 -9.27 -7.13
C VAL A 505 8.42 -9.03 -8.54
N ALA A 506 8.93 -8.00 -9.19
CA ALA A 506 8.55 -7.60 -10.53
C ALA A 506 8.85 -8.64 -11.61
N ASN A 507 8.00 -8.63 -12.64
CA ASN A 507 8.24 -9.28 -13.91
C ASN A 507 9.33 -8.56 -14.74
N ALA A 508 9.72 -9.17 -15.88
CA ALA A 508 10.87 -8.74 -16.67
C ALA A 508 10.77 -7.30 -17.23
N ASP A 509 9.56 -6.80 -17.49
CA ASP A 509 9.30 -5.44 -17.98
C ASP A 509 8.99 -4.43 -16.85
N LYS A 510 8.99 -4.87 -15.58
CA LYS A 510 8.65 -4.09 -14.39
C LYS A 510 7.28 -3.42 -14.46
N SER A 511 6.34 -4.04 -15.17
CA SER A 511 4.93 -3.61 -15.18
C SER A 511 4.21 -3.95 -13.87
N THR A 512 4.68 -4.98 -13.15
CA THR A 512 4.20 -5.37 -11.81
C THR A 512 5.30 -5.26 -10.75
N GLY A 513 4.94 -5.29 -9.46
CA GLY A 513 5.89 -5.32 -8.34
C GLY A 513 5.48 -4.48 -7.14
N LEU A 514 6.36 -4.41 -6.15
CA LEU A 514 6.30 -3.52 -4.98
C LEU A 514 7.46 -2.50 -5.04
N ALA A 515 7.28 -1.31 -4.48
CA ALA A 515 8.35 -0.34 -4.26
C ALA A 515 8.10 0.49 -2.98
N VAL A 516 9.16 1.07 -2.40
CA VAL A 516 9.05 2.03 -1.26
C VAL A 516 9.76 3.35 -1.59
N PRO A 517 9.33 4.10 -2.62
CA PRO A 517 9.95 5.36 -3.04
C PRO A 517 9.97 6.44 -1.94
N ARG A 518 8.94 6.45 -1.09
CA ARG A 518 8.93 7.06 0.25
C ARG A 518 7.77 6.44 1.02
N ASP A 519 6.57 6.67 0.51
CA ASP A 519 5.41 5.82 0.81
C ASP A 519 5.55 4.51 0.02
N LEU A 520 5.14 3.38 0.61
CA LEU A 520 5.09 2.09 -0.06
C LEU A 520 3.98 2.10 -1.11
N ILE A 521 4.24 1.57 -2.29
CA ILE A 521 3.23 1.25 -3.31
C ILE A 521 3.23 -0.25 -3.60
N LEU A 522 2.04 -0.83 -3.54
CA LEU A 522 1.72 -2.19 -3.94
C LEU A 522 0.59 -2.13 -4.96
N ILE A 523 0.69 -2.92 -6.03
CA ILE A 523 -0.31 -2.96 -7.10
C ILE A 523 -0.92 -4.34 -7.22
N GLY A 524 -2.09 -4.39 -7.84
CA GLY A 524 -2.85 -5.62 -7.97
C GLY A 524 -4.06 -5.42 -8.86
N ASP A 525 -4.93 -6.42 -8.86
CA ASP A 525 -6.18 -6.39 -9.61
C ASP A 525 -7.40 -6.59 -8.72
N VAL A 526 -8.52 -6.06 -9.21
CA VAL A 526 -9.83 -6.35 -8.63
C VAL A 526 -10.32 -7.69 -9.17
N ALA A 527 -10.51 -8.66 -8.29
CA ALA A 527 -11.05 -9.97 -8.61
C ALA A 527 -12.41 -10.19 -7.94
N ILE A 528 -13.28 -10.95 -8.62
CA ILE A 528 -14.56 -11.43 -8.08
C ILE A 528 -14.41 -12.92 -7.79
N GLU A 529 -14.17 -13.26 -6.52
CA GLU A 529 -14.31 -14.62 -5.97
C GLU A 529 -15.67 -14.79 -5.27
#